data_AF-A0A971URL5-F1
#
_entry.id   AF-A0A971URL5-F1
#
_cell.length_a   1.000
_cell.length_b   1.000
_cell.length_c   1.000
_cell.angle_alpha   90.00
_cell.angle_beta   90.00
_cell.angle_gamma   90.00
#
_symmetry.space_group_name_H-M   'P 1'
#
loop_
_entity.id
_entity.type
_entity.pdbx_description
1 polymer ?
#
loop_
_entity_poly.entity_id
_entity_poly.type
_entity_poly.pdbx_seq_one_letter_code
_entity_poly.pdbx_strand_id
1 'polypeptide(L)' 'MAQCRPGHEEHLCQLIATNEPLDSIKDLVRDARFICGRCKRVAHDECNLCDPQPLD' A
#
# COMPACT_ATOMS: atom_id res chain seq x y z
N MET A 1 5.37 -15.90 -8.92
CA MET A 1 4.18 -15.45 -8.17
C MET A 1 4.68 -14.53 -7.08
N ALA A 2 4.39 -13.23 -7.17
CA ALA A 2 4.75 -12.29 -6.13
C ALA A 2 4.05 -12.73 -4.84
N GLN A 3 4.82 -13.25 -3.89
CA GLN A 3 4.28 -13.63 -2.59
C GLN A 3 4.16 -12.32 -1.81
N CYS A 4 2.95 -11.75 -1.76
CA CYS A 4 2.66 -10.69 -0.81
C CYS A 4 3.02 -11.22 0.58
N ARG A 5 4.00 -10.59 1.23
CA ARG A 5 4.42 -10.99 2.56
C ARG A 5 3.22 -10.78 3.51
N PRO A 6 2.82 -11.80 4.29
CA PRO A 6 1.73 -11.65 5.23
C PRO A 6 2.21 -10.82 6.42
N GLY A 7 2.22 -9.49 6.28
CA GLY A 7 2.70 -8.59 7.31
C GLY A 7 2.14 -7.18 7.11
N HIS A 8 1.27 -6.74 8.02
CA HIS A 8 0.73 -5.38 8.01
C HIS A 8 1.80 -4.29 8.20
N GLU A 9 3.03 -4.69 8.57
CA GLU A 9 4.22 -3.85 8.74
C GLU A 9 4.71 -3.19 7.44
N GLU A 10 4.56 -3.85 6.30
CA GLU A 10 4.96 -3.34 4.98
C GLU A 10 3.81 -2.61 4.27
N HIS A 11 2.61 -2.56 4.87
CA HIS A 11 1.45 -1.89 4.27
C HIS A 11 1.44 -0.39 4.51
N LEU A 12 0.89 0.34 3.54
CA LEU A 12 0.85 1.81 3.53
C LEU A 12 0.20 2.44 4.78
N CYS A 13 -0.79 1.79 5.38
CA CYS A 13 -1.40 2.29 6.61
C CYS A 13 -0.45 2.27 7.81
N GLN A 14 0.43 1.27 7.89
CA GLN A 14 1.39 1.14 8.98
C GLN A 14 2.59 2.07 8.75
N LEU A 15 3.10 2.14 7.52
CA LEU A 15 4.18 3.06 7.17
C LEU A 15 3.83 4.53 7.50
N ILE A 16 2.58 4.93 7.23
CA ILE A 16 2.08 6.25 7.64
C ILE A 16 1.99 6.37 9.17
N ALA A 17 1.55 5.33 9.88
CA ALA A 17 1.46 5.34 11.34
C ALA A 17 2.84 5.44 12.03
N THR A 18 3.89 4.90 11.39
CA THR A 18 5.28 4.96 11.89
C THR A 18 6.04 6.21 11.42
N ASN A 19 5.39 7.15 10.74
CA ASN A 19 6.03 8.33 10.14
C ASN A 19 7.20 7.98 9.21
N GLU A 20 7.03 6.96 8.35
CA GLU A 20 7.99 6.71 7.27
C GLU A 20 8.16 7.96 6.39
N PRO A 21 9.38 8.25 5.93
CA PRO A 21 9.64 9.44 5.13
C PRO A 21 8.83 9.41 3.83
N LEU A 22 8.37 10.59 3.42
CA LEU A 22 7.52 10.77 2.26
C LEU A 22 8.12 10.17 0.98
N ASP A 23 9.45 10.17 0.84
CA ASP A 23 10.13 9.59 -0.32
C ASP A 23 9.94 8.07 -0.43
N SER A 24 9.94 7.32 0.69
CA SER A 24 9.58 5.89 0.68
C SER A 24 8.14 5.68 0.24
N ILE A 25 7.22 6.56 0.68
CA ILE A 25 5.79 6.45 0.36
C ILE A 25 5.51 6.80 -1.11
N LYS A 26 6.23 7.79 -1.67
CA LYS A 26 6.02 8.28 -3.05
C LYS A 26 6.13 7.17 -4.07
N ASP A 27 7.12 6.28 -3.95
CA ASP A 27 7.29 5.16 -4.89
C ASP A 27 6.17 4.12 -4.77
N LEU A 28 5.63 3.90 -3.56
CA LEU A 28 4.53 2.96 -3.33
C LEU A 28 3.19 3.45 -3.87
N VAL A 29 2.97 4.76 -3.90
CA VAL A 29 1.72 5.39 -4.39
C VAL A 29 1.81 5.89 -5.82
N ARG A 30 3.01 5.92 -6.41
CA ARG A 30 3.23 6.34 -7.80
C ARG A 30 2.50 5.39 -8.74
N ASP A 31 1.80 5.93 -9.74
CA ASP A 31 1.01 5.14 -10.69
C ASP A 31 0.08 4.14 -9.98
N ALA A 32 -0.60 4.58 -8.91
CA ALA A 32 -1.44 3.69 -8.11
C ALA A 32 -2.50 2.98 -8.96
N ARG A 33 -2.60 1.66 -8.79
CA ARG A 33 -3.53 0.77 -9.51
C ARG A 33 -4.53 0.10 -8.60
N PHE A 34 -4.30 0.18 -7.29
CA PHE A 34 -5.15 -0.42 -6.27
C PHE A 34 -5.50 0.59 -5.19
N ILE A 35 -6.70 0.46 -4.62
CA ILE A 35 -7.17 1.16 -3.44
C ILE A 35 -7.54 0.16 -2.35
N CYS A 36 -7.22 0.45 -1.10
CA CYS A 36 -7.59 -0.39 0.02
C CYS A 36 -9.06 -0.15 0.39
N GLY A 37 -9.90 -1.20 0.38
CA GLY A 37 -11.30 -1.12 0.77
C GLY A 37 -11.51 -0.67 2.21
N ARG A 38 -10.60 -1.06 3.11
CA ARG A 38 -10.63 -0.74 4.55
C ARG A 38 -10.10 0.64 4.89
N CYS A 39 -8.88 0.94 4.46
CA CYS A 39 -8.17 2.14 4.89
C CYS A 39 -8.21 3.26 3.83
N LYS A 40 -8.71 3.02 2.62
CA LYS A 40 -8.80 4.01 1.52
C LYS A 40 -7.46 4.60 1.06
N ARG A 41 -6.34 3.95 1.39
CA ARG A 41 -5.02 4.28 0.83
C ARG A 41 -4.89 3.63 -0.55
N VAL A 42 -4.08 4.23 -1.41
CA VAL A 42 -3.82 3.73 -2.76
C VAL A 42 -2.37 3.26 -2.88
N ALA A 43 -2.12 2.29 -3.75
CA ALA A 43 -0.78 1.81 -4.04
C ALA A 43 -0.66 1.33 -5.48
N HIS A 44 0.57 1.33 -6.01
CA HIS A 44 0.89 0.72 -7.29
C HIS A 44 0.65 -0.79 -7.29
N ASP A 45 0.99 -1.44 -6.17
CA ASP A 45 0.95 -2.88 -5.99
C ASP A 45 -0.05 -3.26 -4.88
N GLU A 46 -0.83 -4.31 -5.13
CA GLU A 46 -1.84 -4.81 -4.20
C GLU A 46 -1.25 -5.30 -2.87
N CYS A 47 0.01 -5.77 -2.88
CA CYS A 47 0.70 -6.26 -1.69
C CYS A 47 1.00 -5.14 -0.67
N ASN A 48 0.93 -3.87 -1.06
CA ASN A 48 1.14 -2.74 -0.15
C ASN A 48 -0.13 -2.34 0.62
N LEU A 49 -1.24 -3.06 0.42
CA LEU A 49 -2.56 -2.73 0.94
C LEU A 49 -3.16 -3.90 1.73
N CYS A 50 -3.93 -3.59 2.77
CA CYS A 50 -4.57 -4.60 3.61
C CYS A 50 -5.76 -5.29 2.95
N ASP A 51 -6.41 -4.61 2.01
CA ASP A 51 -7.63 -5.04 1.34
C ASP A 51 -7.67 -4.45 -0.07
N PRO A 52 -6.74 -4.88 -0.95
CA PRO A 52 -6.58 -4.27 -2.26
C PRO A 52 -7.82 -4.49 -3.12
N GLN A 53 -8.25 -3.42 -3.77
CA GLN A 53 -9.29 -3.39 -4.78
C GLN A 53 -8.69 -2.68 -6.00
N PRO A 54 -8.92 -3.17 -7.23
CA PRO A 54 -8.50 -2.44 -8.43
C PRO A 54 -9.17 -1.04 -8.48
N LEU A 55 -8.43 -0.03 -8.96
CA LEU A 55 -8.89 1.35 -9.11
C LEU A 55 -9.72 1.61 -10.39
N ASP A 56 -10.04 0.57 -11.14
CA ASP A 56 -10.84 0.60 -12.38
C ASP A 56 -12.27 1.13 -12.15
#